data_AF-A0A0C9WYU5-F1
#
_entry.id   AF-A0A0C9WYU5-F1
#
_cell.length_a   1.000
_cell.length_b   1.000
_cell.length_c   1.000
_cell.angle_alpha   90.00
_cell.angle_beta   90.00
_cell.angle_gamma   90.00
#
_symmetry.space_group_name_H-M   'P 1'
#
loop_
_entity.id
_entity.type
_entity.pdbx_description
1 polymer ?
#
loop_
_entity_poly.entity_id
_entity_poly.type
_entity_poly.pdbx_seq_one_letter_code
_entity_poly.pdbx_strand_id
1 'polypeptide(L)'
;GLGGTKFSTMIENIYDIQHIFERSLPHNTMDAWVPSYYETFQALDMGNRYFTDRRDINSDNPISFGTEIDPHNILTNALSNEFVHLLENKVDYYEAQQGTDNIIRYYEINPMKIRAGDVVEVQVSFVAIPLKQQRYKLLVVLRAITLLDCSPLRVSQHSAKVHNANRKQNASIARCMSRGAEPRRASQSLKRKIGYEEDEEHDTGEKLSKMRLD
;
A
#
# COMPACT_ATOMS: atom_id res chain seq x y z
N GLY A 1 0.68 13.40 0.82
CA GLY A 1 1.00 13.92 2.18
C GLY A 1 1.82 15.19 2.05
N LEU A 2 2.26 15.76 3.18
CA LEU A 2 3.06 16.99 3.23
C LEU A 2 2.33 18.24 2.68
N GLY A 3 1.05 18.40 3.04
CA GLY A 3 0.26 19.59 2.68
C GLY A 3 -0.38 19.58 1.29
N GLY A 4 -0.20 18.51 0.51
CA GLY A 4 -0.87 18.37 -0.79
C GLY A 4 -2.39 18.31 -0.67
N THR A 5 -3.10 19.11 -1.48
CA THR A 5 -4.57 19.27 -1.42
C THR A 5 -5.32 17.96 -1.59
N LYS A 6 -4.90 17.10 -2.54
CA LYS A 6 -5.51 15.78 -2.75
C LYS A 6 -5.41 14.88 -1.53
N PHE A 7 -4.33 15.00 -0.75
CA PHE A 7 -4.17 14.23 0.47
C PHE A 7 -5.11 14.74 1.56
N SER A 8 -5.27 16.06 1.69
CA SER A 8 -6.25 16.66 2.62
C SER A 8 -7.67 16.23 2.27
N THR A 9 -8.07 16.28 0.99
CA THR A 9 -9.38 15.77 0.54
C THR A 9 -9.54 14.28 0.84
N MET A 10 -8.47 13.48 0.71
CA MET A 10 -8.53 12.08 1.10
C MET A 10 -8.79 11.91 2.61
N ILE A 11 -8.14 12.70 3.46
CA ILE A 11 -8.41 12.70 4.92
C ILE A 11 -9.87 13.08 5.21
N GLU A 12 -10.41 14.08 4.52
CA GLU A 12 -11.83 14.46 4.60
C GLU A 12 -12.75 13.29 4.23
N ASN A 13 -12.46 12.60 3.12
CA ASN A 13 -13.23 11.45 2.68
C ASN A 13 -13.21 10.28 3.69
N ILE A 14 -12.17 10.16 4.54
CA ILE A 14 -12.16 9.13 5.60
C ILE A 14 -13.22 9.43 6.66
N TYR A 15 -13.48 10.70 6.97
CA TYR A 15 -14.57 11.07 7.87
C TYR A 15 -15.94 10.69 7.28
N ASP A 16 -16.13 10.87 5.97
CA ASP A 16 -17.35 10.43 5.29
C ASP A 16 -17.52 8.90 5.38
N ILE A 17 -16.42 8.15 5.22
CA ILE A 17 -16.43 6.69 5.38
C ILE A 17 -16.78 6.29 6.81
N GLN A 18 -16.23 6.97 7.83
CA GLN A 18 -16.63 6.74 9.22
C GLN A 18 -18.14 6.93 9.39
N HIS A 19 -18.70 7.98 8.79
CA HIS A 19 -20.14 8.26 8.88
C HIS A 19 -20.99 7.16 8.24
N ILE A 20 -20.53 6.53 7.15
CA ILE A 20 -21.20 5.37 6.55
C ILE A 20 -21.27 4.20 7.55
N PHE A 21 -20.18 3.91 8.26
CA PHE A 21 -20.20 2.86 9.29
C PHE A 21 -21.10 3.23 10.47
N GLU A 22 -21.04 4.47 10.96
CA GLU A 22 -21.88 4.94 12.08
C GLU A 22 -23.37 4.76 11.82
N ARG A 23 -23.82 4.94 10.57
CA ARG A 23 -25.22 4.74 10.18
C ARG A 23 -25.69 3.29 10.28
N SER A 24 -24.75 2.35 10.30
CA SER A 24 -25.03 0.90 10.37
C SER A 24 -24.82 0.33 11.79
N LEU A 25 -24.35 1.16 12.73
CA LEU A 25 -24.04 0.80 14.10
C LEU A 25 -24.99 1.52 15.08
N PRO A 26 -25.12 1.05 16.33
CA PRO A 26 -25.91 1.76 17.33
C PRO A 26 -25.35 3.17 17.57
N HIS A 27 -26.25 4.12 17.84
CA HIS A 27 -25.88 5.53 18.00
C HIS A 27 -24.77 5.72 19.04
N ASN A 28 -23.79 6.56 18.69
CA ASN A 28 -22.69 6.96 19.58
C ASN A 28 -21.82 5.79 20.10
N THR A 29 -21.70 4.71 19.32
CA THR A 29 -20.84 3.57 19.66
C THR A 29 -19.50 3.53 18.92
N MET A 30 -19.35 4.30 17.83
CA MET A 30 -18.10 4.41 17.09
C MET A 30 -17.17 5.44 17.76
N ASP A 31 -15.91 5.08 17.95
CA ASP A 31 -14.84 5.99 18.33
C ASP A 31 -14.54 6.93 17.17
N ALA A 32 -14.39 8.23 17.47
CA ALA A 32 -13.97 9.19 16.46
C ALA A 32 -12.61 8.80 15.87
N TRP A 33 -12.53 8.68 14.55
CA TRP A 33 -11.25 8.53 13.87
C TRP A 33 -10.50 9.86 13.89
N VAL A 34 -9.20 9.81 14.15
CA VAL A 34 -8.33 10.98 14.18
C VAL A 34 -7.08 10.66 13.37
N PRO A 35 -6.69 11.51 12.40
CA PRO A 35 -5.46 11.32 11.66
C PRO A 35 -4.25 11.48 12.59
N SER A 36 -3.15 10.82 12.24
CA SER A 36 -1.86 11.06 12.88
C SER A 36 -1.23 12.33 12.32
N TYR A 37 -0.07 12.70 12.87
CA TYR A 37 0.69 13.86 12.42
C TYR A 37 2.14 13.48 12.20
N TYR A 38 2.70 13.94 11.08
CA TYR A 38 4.13 13.98 10.83
C TYR A 38 4.56 15.44 10.83
N GLU A 39 5.31 15.83 11.85
CA GLU A 39 5.59 17.24 12.17
C GLU A 39 4.27 18.04 12.28
N THR A 40 4.03 18.99 11.38
CA THR A 40 2.83 19.82 11.33
C THR A 40 1.79 19.33 10.32
N PHE A 41 2.10 18.27 9.56
CA PHE A 41 1.23 17.78 8.50
C PHE A 41 0.40 16.59 8.98
N GLN A 42 -0.87 16.55 8.60
CA GLN A 42 -1.70 15.37 8.78
C GLN A 42 -1.08 14.17 8.06
N ALA A 43 -1.13 13.03 8.72
CA ALA A 43 -0.64 11.75 8.27
C ALA A 43 -1.72 10.67 8.44
N LEU A 44 -1.52 9.55 7.76
CA LEU A 44 -2.43 8.41 7.78
C LEU A 44 -1.69 7.19 8.31
N ASP A 45 -2.07 6.74 9.50
CA ASP A 45 -1.60 5.47 10.04
C ASP A 45 -2.39 4.34 9.40
N MET A 46 -1.67 3.43 8.74
CA MET A 46 -2.23 2.27 8.06
C MET A 46 -1.37 1.05 8.30
N GLY A 47 -2.01 -0.11 8.45
CA GLY A 47 -1.31 -1.36 8.68
C GLY A 47 -2.20 -2.56 8.43
N ASN A 48 -1.60 -3.74 8.31
CA ASN A 48 -2.34 -4.99 8.24
C ASN A 48 -1.76 -5.97 9.24
N ARG A 49 -2.63 -6.79 9.83
CA ARG A 49 -2.22 -7.81 10.80
C ARG A 49 -1.66 -9.02 10.04
N TYR A 50 -0.55 -9.57 10.51
CA TYR A 50 0.00 -10.82 9.97
C TYR A 50 -0.86 -12.04 10.29
N PHE A 51 -1.60 -12.00 11.41
CA PHE A 51 -2.35 -13.14 11.93
C PHE A 51 -3.83 -12.81 12.09
N THR A 52 -4.66 -13.81 11.85
CA THR A 52 -6.08 -13.83 12.21
C THR A 52 -6.30 -14.96 13.21
N ASP A 53 -7.17 -14.76 14.19
CA ASP A 53 -7.57 -15.83 15.12
C ASP A 53 -8.31 -16.91 14.32
N ARG A 54 -7.99 -18.18 14.53
CA ARG A 54 -8.57 -19.29 13.78
C ARG A 54 -10.08 -19.40 13.98
N ARG A 55 -10.62 -18.87 15.09
CA ARG A 55 -12.06 -18.79 15.37
C ARG A 55 -12.78 -17.80 14.45
N ASP A 56 -12.06 -16.86 13.86
CA ASP A 56 -12.58 -15.82 12.99
C ASP A 56 -12.41 -16.16 11.49
N ILE A 57 -11.99 -17.39 11.15
CA ILE A 57 -11.89 -17.83 9.76
C ILE A 57 -13.30 -18.00 9.14
N ASN A 58 -13.53 -17.31 8.03
CA ASN A 58 -14.76 -17.45 7.22
C ASN A 58 -14.59 -18.49 6.11
N SER A 59 -14.20 -19.72 6.48
CA SER A 59 -13.90 -20.82 5.54
C SER A 59 -12.75 -20.57 4.55
N ASP A 60 -11.98 -19.49 4.74
CA ASP A 60 -10.78 -19.22 3.94
C ASP A 60 -9.65 -20.19 4.26
N ASN A 61 -8.90 -20.56 3.21
CA ASN A 61 -7.73 -21.40 3.36
C ASN A 61 -6.51 -20.58 3.81
N PRO A 62 -5.80 -21.01 4.87
CA PRO A 62 -4.53 -20.40 5.24
C PRO A 62 -3.52 -20.44 4.09
N ILE A 63 -2.74 -19.37 3.98
CA ILE A 63 -1.63 -19.24 3.03
C ILE A 63 -0.31 -19.12 3.82
N SER A 64 0.79 -19.54 3.21
CA SER A 64 2.12 -19.37 3.79
C SER A 64 2.62 -17.93 3.64
N PHE A 65 3.47 -17.49 4.56
CA PHE A 65 4.22 -16.25 4.38
C PHE A 65 5.21 -16.40 3.21
N GLY A 66 5.41 -15.31 2.46
CA GLY A 66 6.50 -15.22 1.49
C GLY A 66 7.86 -15.07 2.17
N THR A 67 8.92 -15.54 1.52
CA THR A 67 10.29 -15.49 2.06
C THR A 67 10.80 -14.05 2.21
N GLU A 68 10.24 -13.12 1.45
CA GLU A 68 10.47 -11.68 1.56
C GLU A 68 9.89 -11.05 2.82
N ILE A 69 8.82 -11.65 3.38
CA ILE A 69 8.16 -11.18 4.60
C ILE A 69 8.71 -11.90 5.83
N ASP A 70 9.02 -13.20 5.70
CA ASP A 70 9.47 -14.05 6.81
C ASP A 70 10.76 -14.83 6.48
N PRO A 71 11.89 -14.15 6.22
CA PRO A 71 13.13 -14.80 5.77
C PRO A 71 13.74 -15.76 6.79
N HIS A 72 13.35 -15.66 8.07
CA HIS A 72 13.86 -16.47 9.17
C HIS A 72 12.79 -17.38 9.79
N ASN A 73 11.64 -17.54 9.13
CA ASN A 73 10.51 -18.32 9.60
C ASN A 73 10.00 -17.93 11.01
N ILE A 74 10.23 -16.69 11.45
CA ILE A 74 9.78 -16.22 12.78
C ILE A 74 8.26 -16.16 12.81
N LEU A 75 7.63 -15.58 11.78
CA LEU A 75 6.17 -15.48 11.70
C LEU A 75 5.54 -16.87 11.49
N THR A 76 6.18 -17.70 10.68
CA THR A 76 5.77 -19.07 10.40
C THR A 76 5.84 -19.92 11.67
N ASN A 77 6.91 -19.80 12.45
CA ASN A 77 7.03 -20.50 13.73
C ASN A 77 6.04 -19.98 14.79
N ALA A 78 5.58 -18.74 14.65
CA ALA A 78 4.54 -18.16 15.50
C ALA A 78 3.12 -18.57 15.09
N LEU A 79 2.93 -19.23 13.94
CA LEU A 79 1.65 -19.86 13.58
C LEU A 79 1.37 -21.00 14.56
N SER A 80 0.64 -20.69 15.62
CA SER A 80 0.16 -21.67 16.58
C SER A 80 -1.11 -22.35 16.07
N ASN A 81 -1.69 -23.24 16.88
CA ASN A 81 -3.03 -23.76 16.59
C ASN A 81 -4.13 -22.68 16.62
N GLU A 82 -3.86 -21.50 17.19
CA GLU A 82 -4.84 -20.44 17.39
C GLU A 82 -4.77 -19.34 16.33
N PHE A 83 -3.66 -19.24 15.59
CA PHE A 83 -3.44 -18.18 14.61
C PHE A 83 -3.19 -18.72 13.21
N VAL A 84 -3.71 -18.00 12.22
CA VAL A 84 -3.55 -18.32 10.80
C VAL A 84 -3.15 -17.08 10.02
N HIS A 85 -2.45 -17.28 8.91
CA HIS A 85 -2.19 -16.25 7.91
C HIS A 85 -3.13 -16.49 6.72
N LEU A 86 -3.93 -15.48 6.36
CA LEU A 86 -4.90 -15.52 5.27
C LEU A 86 -4.50 -14.57 4.15
N LEU A 87 -5.13 -14.72 2.98
CA LEU A 87 -5.00 -13.75 1.89
C LEU A 87 -5.38 -12.33 2.32
N GLU A 88 -6.30 -12.20 3.28
CA GLU A 88 -6.65 -10.90 3.87
C GLU A 88 -5.49 -10.26 4.64
N ASN A 89 -4.61 -11.06 5.24
CA ASN A 89 -3.46 -10.60 6.01
C ASN A 89 -2.27 -10.19 5.12
N LYS A 90 -2.30 -10.56 3.83
CA LYS A 90 -1.25 -10.22 2.87
C LYS A 90 -1.34 -8.74 2.47
N VAL A 91 -0.17 -8.11 2.38
CA VAL A 91 0.03 -6.81 1.73
C VAL A 91 0.84 -7.05 0.47
N ASP A 92 0.37 -6.52 -0.66
CA ASP A 92 1.07 -6.62 -1.94
C ASP A 92 2.02 -5.44 -2.14
N TYR A 93 3.20 -5.69 -2.73
CA TYR A 93 4.23 -4.68 -2.93
C TYR A 93 4.62 -4.62 -4.40
N TYR A 94 4.48 -3.44 -5.01
CA TYR A 94 4.75 -3.22 -6.42
C TYR A 94 5.74 -2.08 -6.65
N GLU A 95 6.36 -2.07 -7.82
CA GLU A 95 7.01 -0.90 -8.40
C GLU A 95 6.37 -0.58 -9.74
N ALA A 96 6.00 0.69 -9.92
CA ALA A 96 5.56 1.22 -11.20
C ALA A 96 6.79 1.58 -12.04
N GLN A 97 6.90 0.97 -13.23
CA GLN A 97 7.96 1.26 -14.20
C GLN A 97 7.36 1.77 -15.50
N GLN A 98 7.87 2.90 -16.00
CA GLN A 98 7.48 3.43 -17.30
C GLN A 98 8.23 2.69 -18.41
N GLY A 99 7.49 1.94 -19.23
CA GLY A 99 8.02 1.30 -20.42
C GLY A 99 8.40 2.29 -21.53
N THR A 100 9.16 1.82 -22.51
CA THR A 100 9.56 2.61 -23.70
C THR A 100 8.37 3.02 -24.58
N ASP A 101 7.26 2.33 -24.42
CA ASP A 101 5.97 2.52 -25.08
C ASP A 101 5.05 3.50 -24.35
N ASN A 102 5.55 4.19 -23.31
CA ASN A 102 4.73 4.98 -22.39
C ASN A 102 3.62 4.16 -21.71
N ILE A 103 3.81 2.86 -21.51
CA ILE A 103 2.90 2.06 -20.69
C ILE A 103 3.52 1.88 -19.31
N ILE A 104 2.76 2.21 -18.25
CA ILE A 104 3.18 1.93 -16.87
C ILE A 104 2.89 0.46 -16.59
N ARG A 105 3.92 -0.27 -16.16
CA ARG A 105 3.81 -1.67 -15.74
C ARG A 105 4.13 -1.78 -14.25
N TYR A 106 3.43 -2.67 -13.57
CA TYR A 106 3.60 -2.92 -12.14
C TYR A 106 4.27 -4.27 -11.95
N TYR A 107 5.39 -4.26 -11.24
CA TYR A 107 6.15 -5.48 -10.95
C TYR A 107 6.15 -5.73 -9.45
N GLU A 108 5.91 -6.96 -9.02
CA GLU A 108 6.07 -7.34 -7.61
C GLU A 108 7.52 -7.09 -7.17
N ILE A 109 7.67 -6.50 -5.99
CA ILE A 109 8.97 -6.18 -5.39
C ILE A 109 9.08 -6.70 -3.98
N ASN A 110 10.32 -6.86 -3.53
CA ASN A 110 10.58 -7.06 -2.10
C ASN A 110 10.31 -5.74 -1.34
N PRO A 111 9.55 -5.76 -0.23
CA PRO A 111 9.24 -4.56 0.55
C PRO A 111 10.48 -3.83 1.08
N MET A 112 11.62 -4.50 1.25
CA MET A 112 12.90 -3.88 1.64
C MET A 112 13.39 -2.80 0.66
N LYS A 113 12.84 -2.76 -0.56
CA LYS A 113 13.13 -1.73 -1.55
C LYS A 113 12.53 -0.38 -1.17
N ILE A 114 11.42 -0.36 -0.41
CA ILE A 114 10.70 0.86 -0.02
C ILE A 114 11.35 1.46 1.22
N ARG A 115 11.59 2.77 1.19
CA ARG A 115 12.26 3.54 2.25
C ARG A 115 11.48 4.79 2.61
N ALA A 116 11.75 5.31 3.80
CA ALA A 116 11.26 6.62 4.21
C ALA A 116 11.78 7.68 3.22
N GLY A 117 10.86 8.50 2.70
CA GLY A 117 11.15 9.50 1.67
C GLY A 117 10.75 9.08 0.25
N ASP A 118 10.40 7.81 0.03
CA ASP A 118 9.87 7.38 -1.26
C ASP A 118 8.45 7.90 -1.51
N VAL A 119 8.12 8.12 -2.78
CA VAL A 119 6.76 8.42 -3.23
C VAL A 119 6.06 7.12 -3.55
N VAL A 120 4.96 6.87 -2.86
CA VAL A 120 4.18 5.63 -2.99
C VAL A 120 2.71 5.91 -3.27
N GLU A 121 2.07 5.02 -4.03
CA GLU A 121 0.61 4.84 -4.05
C GLU A 121 0.28 3.72 -3.05
N VAL A 122 -0.73 3.93 -2.20
CA VAL A 122 -1.19 2.93 -1.23
C VAL A 122 -2.64 2.58 -1.50
N GLN A 123 -2.96 1.29 -1.44
CA GLN A 123 -4.33 0.80 -1.46
C GLN A 123 -4.72 0.39 -0.05
N VAL A 124 -5.87 0.85 0.42
CA VAL A 124 -6.37 0.58 1.78
C VAL A 124 -7.81 0.08 1.76
N SER A 125 -8.20 -0.60 2.83
CA SER A 125 -9.59 -0.92 3.14
C SER A 125 -9.95 -0.33 4.49
N PHE A 126 -11.23 -0.04 4.68
CA PHE A 126 -11.75 0.47 5.94
C PHE A 126 -12.57 -0.61 6.62
N VAL A 127 -12.30 -0.85 7.90
CA VAL A 127 -13.01 -1.88 8.69
C VAL A 127 -13.39 -1.29 10.04
N ALA A 128 -14.65 -1.46 10.43
CA ALA A 128 -15.11 -1.19 11.78
C ALA A 128 -14.92 -2.45 12.63
N ILE A 129 -14.05 -2.39 13.64
CA ILE A 129 -13.83 -3.52 14.56
C ILE A 129 -14.56 -3.29 15.88
N PRO A 130 -15.19 -4.33 16.46
CA PRO A 130 -15.75 -4.24 17.79
C PRO A 130 -14.64 -4.17 18.86
N LEU A 131 -14.87 -3.34 19.86
CA LEU A 131 -14.09 -3.19 21.07
C LEU A 131 -14.91 -3.71 22.27
N LYS A 132 -14.30 -3.69 23.46
CA LYS A 132 -15.02 -3.92 24.71
C LYS A 132 -16.14 -2.88 24.88
N GLN A 133 -17.15 -3.22 25.67
CA GLN A 133 -18.27 -2.32 26.00
C GLN A 133 -19.11 -1.87 24.78
N GLN A 134 -19.23 -2.70 23.74
CA GLN A 134 -20.03 -2.39 22.53
C GLN A 134 -19.58 -1.11 21.83
N ARG A 135 -18.29 -0.76 21.94
CA ARG A 135 -17.68 0.32 21.18
C ARG A 135 -17.08 -0.23 19.89
N TYR A 136 -16.91 0.62 18.88
CA TYR A 136 -16.32 0.25 17.61
C TYR A 136 -15.21 1.22 17.24
N LYS A 137 -14.19 0.74 16.53
CA LYS A 137 -13.12 1.59 16.02
C LYS A 137 -12.94 1.36 14.52
N LEU A 138 -12.82 2.47 13.79
CA LEU A 138 -12.40 2.44 12.39
C LEU A 138 -10.90 2.14 12.30
N LEU A 139 -10.55 1.10 11.54
CA LEU A 139 -9.18 0.79 11.15
C LEU A 139 -8.99 1.01 9.66
N VAL A 140 -7.82 1.56 9.32
CA VAL A 140 -7.34 1.71 7.94
C VAL A 140 -6.38 0.55 7.66
N VAL A 141 -6.90 -0.46 6.97
CA VAL A 141 -6.19 -1.71 6.69
C VAL A 141 -5.39 -1.56 5.41
N LEU A 142 -4.06 -1.66 5.51
CA LEU A 142 -3.16 -1.60 4.35
C LEU A 142 -3.34 -2.85 3.47
N ARG A 143 -3.53 -2.66 2.16
CA ARG A 143 -3.72 -3.75 1.19
C ARG A 143 -2.59 -3.86 0.18
N ALA A 144 -2.09 -2.73 -0.33
CA ALA A 144 -0.93 -2.73 -1.21
C ALA A 144 -0.12 -1.43 -1.08
N ILE A 145 1.18 -1.52 -1.35
CA ILE A 145 2.07 -0.37 -1.55
C ILE A 145 2.72 -0.46 -2.93
N THR A 146 2.66 0.62 -3.68
CA THR A 146 3.26 0.72 -5.00
C THR A 146 4.30 1.84 -4.99
N LEU A 147 5.57 1.50 -5.17
CA LEU A 147 6.65 2.44 -5.34
C LEU A 147 6.50 3.17 -6.68
N LEU A 148 6.36 4.49 -6.65
CA LEU A 148 6.22 5.33 -7.84
C LEU A 148 7.50 6.08 -8.17
N ASP A 149 8.15 6.64 -7.15
CA ASP A 149 9.42 7.32 -7.29
C ASP A 149 10.28 7.07 -6.05
N CYS A 150 11.50 6.59 -6.29
CA CYS A 150 12.54 6.38 -5.29
C CYS A 150 13.68 7.41 -5.43
N SER A 151 13.47 8.45 -6.23
CA SER A 151 14.40 9.58 -6.28
C SER A 151 14.52 10.17 -4.88
N PRO A 152 15.74 10.40 -4.37
CA PRO A 152 15.88 11.00 -3.06
C PRO A 152 15.17 12.35 -3.08
N LEU A 153 14.16 12.55 -2.22
CA LEU A 153 13.60 13.88 -1.96
C LEU A 153 14.79 14.75 -1.50
N ARG A 154 15.30 15.55 -2.43
CA ARG A 154 16.58 16.22 -2.28
C ARG A 154 16.46 17.22 -1.15
N VAL A 155 17.12 16.95 -0.03
CA VAL A 155 17.69 18.03 0.80
C VAL A 155 18.80 18.67 -0.05
N SER A 156 18.40 19.59 -0.94
CA SER A 156 19.31 20.44 -1.71
C SER A 156 19.14 21.89 -1.27
N GLN A 157 19.95 22.31 -0.31
CA GLN A 157 20.39 23.72 -0.27
C GLN A 157 21.77 23.94 -0.91
N HIS A 158 22.47 22.91 -1.42
CA HIS A 158 23.82 23.11 -1.97
C HIS A 158 24.20 22.40 -3.28
N SER A 159 23.29 21.75 -4.01
CA SER A 159 23.66 21.05 -5.26
C SER A 159 22.78 21.34 -6.48
N ALA A 160 22.20 22.54 -6.54
CA ALA A 160 21.58 23.05 -7.76
C ALA A 160 22.65 23.48 -8.77
N LYS A 161 23.35 22.52 -9.42
CA LYS A 161 24.10 22.77 -10.68
C LYS A 161 24.58 21.55 -11.49
N VAL A 162 24.25 20.30 -11.13
CA VAL A 162 24.83 19.12 -11.84
C VAL A 162 23.81 18.16 -12.51
N HIS A 163 22.51 18.33 -12.31
CA HIS A 163 21.53 17.31 -12.74
C HIS A 163 20.99 17.49 -14.17
N ASN A 164 21.86 17.56 -15.18
CA ASN A 164 21.45 17.39 -16.59
C ASN A 164 22.28 16.38 -17.40
N ALA A 165 23.21 15.66 -16.78
CA ALA A 165 24.07 14.67 -17.47
C ALA A 165 23.80 13.19 -17.12
N ASN A 166 23.13 12.88 -16.01
CA ASN A 166 23.07 11.49 -15.51
C ASN A 166 21.86 10.66 -15.94
N ARG A 167 20.94 11.18 -16.75
CA ARG A 167 19.77 10.41 -17.22
C ARG A 167 20.13 9.28 -18.20
N LYS A 168 21.35 9.27 -18.75
CA LYS A 168 21.81 8.24 -19.73
C LYS A 168 22.73 7.16 -19.15
N GLN A 169 23.13 7.22 -17.88
CA GLN A 169 24.11 6.28 -17.32
C GLN A 169 23.53 5.21 -16.38
N ASN A 170 22.27 5.32 -15.94
CA ASN A 170 21.64 4.29 -15.10
C ASN A 170 21.06 3.10 -15.89
N ALA A 171 21.21 3.07 -17.22
CA ALA A 171 20.78 1.96 -18.09
C ALA A 171 21.73 0.74 -18.06
N SER A 172 22.78 0.76 -17.23
CA SER A 172 23.74 -0.35 -17.10
C SER A 172 23.74 -1.05 -15.73
N ILE A 173 23.07 -0.50 -14.71
CA ILE A 173 23.00 -1.13 -13.37
C ILE A 173 21.70 -1.93 -13.18
N ALA A 174 20.63 -1.64 -13.93
CA ALA A 174 19.39 -2.41 -13.93
C ALA A 174 19.43 -3.72 -14.77
N ARG A 175 20.62 -4.17 -15.19
CA ARG A 175 20.79 -5.37 -16.05
C ARG A 175 21.17 -6.64 -15.30
N CYS A 176 21.27 -6.58 -13.97
CA CYS A 176 21.42 -7.76 -13.13
C CYS A 176 20.15 -7.94 -12.29
N MET A 177 19.59 -9.15 -12.34
CA MET A 177 18.39 -9.64 -11.62
C MET A 177 17.04 -9.46 -12.32
N SER A 178 16.92 -9.96 -13.55
CA SER A 178 15.62 -10.39 -14.10
C SER A 178 15.77 -11.74 -14.77
N ARG A 179 15.75 -12.80 -13.94
CA ARG A 179 15.40 -14.15 -14.39
C ARG A 179 14.07 -14.53 -13.75
N GLY A 180 13.02 -14.51 -14.57
CA GLY A 180 11.79 -15.26 -14.35
C GLY A 180 10.74 -14.60 -13.46
N ALA A 181 10.09 -13.53 -13.94
CA ALA A 181 8.75 -13.18 -13.49
C ALA A 181 7.91 -12.87 -14.74
N GLU A 182 7.01 -13.79 -15.09
CA GLU A 182 6.01 -13.57 -16.14
C GLU A 182 4.74 -12.97 -15.53
N PRO A 183 4.02 -12.09 -16.27
CA PRO A 183 2.72 -11.59 -15.84
C PRO A 183 1.69 -12.74 -15.81
N ARG A 184 1.01 -12.91 -14.68
CA ARG A 184 0.03 -13.99 -14.47
C ARG A 184 -1.39 -13.54 -14.86
N ARG A 185 -2.11 -14.40 -15.60
CA ARG A 185 -3.56 -14.24 -15.88
C ARG A 185 -4.40 -14.96 -14.83
N ALA A 186 -5.46 -14.30 -14.36
CA ALA A 186 -6.37 -14.83 -13.34
C ALA A 186 -7.59 -15.57 -13.90
N SER A 187 -8.02 -16.59 -13.17
CA SER A 187 -9.30 -17.30 -13.30
C SER A 187 -10.41 -16.64 -12.47
N GLN A 188 -11.64 -16.70 -12.98
CA GLN A 188 -12.84 -16.01 -12.49
C GLN A 188 -13.43 -16.66 -11.22
N SER A 189 -13.39 -15.92 -10.12
CA SER A 189 -14.43 -15.87 -9.09
C SER A 189 -14.45 -14.43 -8.56
N LEU A 190 -15.52 -14.00 -7.88
CA LEU A 190 -15.66 -12.63 -7.35
C LEU A 190 -14.51 -12.32 -6.38
N LYS A 191 -13.40 -11.80 -6.92
CA LYS A 191 -12.14 -11.56 -6.21
C LYS A 191 -12.04 -10.09 -5.84
N ARG A 192 -11.50 -9.84 -4.64
CA ARG A 192 -11.12 -8.53 -4.12
C ARG A 192 -10.21 -7.83 -5.15
N LYS A 193 -10.55 -6.61 -5.60
CA LYS A 193 -9.69 -5.81 -6.49
C LYS A 193 -8.53 -5.22 -5.69
N ILE A 194 -7.39 -5.91 -5.66
CA ILE A 194 -6.14 -5.51 -4.99
C ILE A 194 -5.03 -5.63 -6.01
N GLY A 195 -4.08 -4.71 -5.97
CA GLY A 195 -2.96 -4.72 -6.89
C GLY A 195 -3.42 -4.45 -8.32
N TYR A 196 -2.68 -5.00 -9.29
CA TYR A 196 -2.83 -4.71 -10.71
C TYR A 196 -2.80 -6.00 -11.54
N GLU A 197 -3.74 -6.91 -11.28
CA GLU A 197 -3.89 -8.16 -12.05
C GLU A 197 -4.49 -7.93 -13.46
N GLU A 198 -5.01 -6.73 -13.73
CA GLU A 198 -5.52 -6.29 -15.04
C GLU A 198 -4.62 -5.17 -15.57
N ASP A 199 -4.22 -5.25 -16.85
CA ASP A 199 -3.53 -4.18 -17.55
C ASP A 199 -4.48 -2.97 -17.66
N GLU A 200 -4.48 -2.10 -16.64
CA GLU A 200 -5.21 -0.84 -16.68
C GLU A 200 -4.48 0.12 -17.64
N GLU A 201 -4.93 0.17 -18.90
CA GLU A 201 -4.55 1.19 -19.87
C GLU A 201 -5.02 2.57 -19.38
N HIS A 202 -4.17 3.26 -18.61
CA HIS A 202 -4.37 4.67 -18.28
C HIS A 202 -3.53 5.56 -19.21
N ASP A 203 -4.16 6.58 -19.78
CA ASP A 203 -3.49 7.62 -20.57
C ASP A 203 -2.35 8.26 -19.76
N THR A 204 -1.13 8.03 -20.24
CA THR A 204 0.12 8.17 -19.51
C THR A 204 0.47 9.61 -19.15
N GLY A 205 -0.07 10.58 -19.89
CA GLY A 205 0.21 12.00 -19.70
C GLY A 205 -0.49 12.60 -18.49
N GLU A 206 -1.70 12.12 -18.18
CA GLU A 206 -2.52 12.70 -17.12
C GLU A 206 -2.10 12.23 -15.72
N LYS A 207 -1.78 10.94 -15.54
CA LYS A 207 -1.49 10.39 -14.19
C LYS A 207 -0.21 10.98 -13.60
N LEU A 208 0.86 11.13 -14.41
CA LEU A 208 2.15 11.66 -13.95
C LEU A 208 2.18 13.19 -13.83
N SER A 209 1.46 13.92 -14.69
CA SER A 209 1.38 15.39 -14.59
C SER A 209 0.62 15.84 -13.34
N LYS A 210 -0.40 15.08 -12.94
CA LYS A 210 -1.22 15.31 -11.73
C LYS A 210 -0.52 15.00 -10.40
N MET A 211 0.75 14.58 -10.44
CA MET A 211 1.57 14.17 -9.28
C MET A 211 2.80 15.06 -9.06
N ARG A 212 2.98 16.11 -9.87
CA ARG A 212 3.94 17.16 -9.53
C ARG A 212 3.43 17.91 -8.30
N LEU A 213 4.27 17.97 -7.28
CA LEU A 213 4.10 18.92 -6.19
C LEU A 213 4.59 20.27 -6.72
N ASP A 214 3.69 21.26 -6.74
CA ASP A 214 4.03 22.66 -6.98
C ASP A 214 4.83 23.23 -5.80
#